data_AF-A0A959HAV4-F1
#
_entry.id   AF-A0A959HAV4-F1
#
_cell.length_a   1.000
_cell.length_b   1.000
_cell.length_c   1.000
_cell.angle_alpha   90.00
_cell.angle_beta   90.00
_cell.angle_gamma   90.00
#
_symmetry.space_group_name_H-M   'P 1'
#
loop_
_entity.id
_entity.type
_entity.pdbx_description
1 polymer ?
#
loop_
_entity_poly.entity_id
_entity_poly.type
_entity_poly.pdbx_seq_one_letter_code
_entity_poly.pdbx_strand_id
1 'polypeptide(L)'
;LEYCFSSFAVAQMAKARGQEADYHKLMGQASYWKNLFDPETRFIRPRLPDGEFIEDFDPLKAWYGFQEGNAFQYTWYVPHDIAGLIGMMGRDTFNQRLEQMFTDAQKSVFGGGEEIHSFSGIEKLYNHGNQPCLHNPWLFNYSGKPWLTQKWTRAICNEFYGTEPLHGYGYGQDEDQGQLGAWYVMAAMGLFDVQGHTAANPTFQFGSPLFDTIVIELNTAYYPGKKLAIETVNNAPGNACIQSASLNGDLLERCWIERSKLMEGGKLVFEMGPAPNEDWGTGAPPPSGSED
;
A
#
# COMPACT_ATOMS: atom_id res chain seq x y z
N LEU A 1 2.63 -6.81 15.00
CA LEU A 1 2.88 -5.96 13.81
C LEU A 1 2.22 -4.61 13.97
N GLU A 2 0.90 -4.56 14.14
CA GLU A 2 0.16 -3.30 14.35
C GLU A 2 0.70 -2.44 15.49
N TYR A 3 1.01 -3.02 16.67
CA TYR A 3 1.62 -2.24 17.77
C TYR A 3 2.96 -1.61 17.39
N CYS A 4 3.73 -2.21 16.48
CA CYS A 4 4.96 -1.61 15.98
C CYS A 4 4.63 -0.37 15.12
N PHE A 5 3.62 -0.46 14.24
CA PHE A 5 3.16 0.67 13.46
C PHE A 5 2.53 1.77 14.34
N SER A 6 1.73 1.41 15.34
CA SER A 6 1.19 2.36 16.32
C SER A 6 2.31 3.06 17.11
N SER A 7 3.36 2.32 17.48
CA SER A 7 4.53 2.92 18.14
C SER A 7 5.22 3.93 17.22
N PHE A 8 5.37 3.62 15.93
CA PHE A 8 5.89 4.56 14.95
C PHE A 8 5.03 5.83 14.87
N ALA A 9 3.71 5.70 14.75
CA ALA A 9 2.80 6.85 14.68
C ALA A 9 2.92 7.76 15.91
N VAL A 10 2.97 7.18 17.12
CA VAL A 10 3.17 7.95 18.36
C VAL A 10 4.58 8.55 18.42
N ALA A 11 5.59 7.87 17.88
CA ALA A 11 6.96 8.40 17.79
C ALA A 11 7.00 9.69 16.96
N GLN A 12 6.29 9.74 15.83
CA GLN A 12 6.22 10.95 14.99
C GLN A 12 5.58 12.13 15.75
N MET A 13 4.57 11.86 16.57
CA MET A 13 3.99 12.87 17.47
C MET A 13 4.97 13.33 18.55
N ALA A 14 5.70 12.41 19.18
CA ALA A 14 6.72 12.74 20.18
C ALA A 14 7.82 13.63 19.59
N LYS A 15 8.31 13.30 18.38
CA LYS A 15 9.28 14.10 17.61
C LYS A 15 8.76 15.52 17.35
N ALA A 16 7.51 15.65 16.87
CA ALA A 16 6.88 16.95 16.62
C ALA A 16 6.73 17.82 17.90
N ARG A 17 6.74 17.21 19.08
CA ARG A 17 6.67 17.89 20.39
C ARG A 17 8.04 18.10 21.06
N GLY A 18 9.14 17.70 20.40
CA GLY A 18 10.49 17.77 20.98
C GLY A 18 10.73 16.79 22.13
N GLN A 19 9.97 15.69 22.21
CA GLN A 19 10.09 14.67 23.26
C GLN A 19 11.04 13.54 22.82
N GLU A 20 12.34 13.87 22.72
CA GLU A 20 13.36 12.98 22.13
C GLU A 20 13.48 11.61 22.82
N ALA A 21 13.41 11.56 24.15
CA ALA A 21 13.51 10.29 24.88
C ALA A 21 12.35 9.34 24.56
N ASP A 22 11.14 9.88 24.45
CA ASP A 22 9.95 9.11 24.07
C ASP A 22 10.01 8.70 22.61
N TYR A 23 10.46 9.59 21.71
CA TYR A 23 10.69 9.29 20.30
C TYR A 23 11.62 8.08 20.13
N HIS A 24 12.81 8.09 20.74
CA HIS A 24 13.77 6.99 20.60
C HIS A 24 13.24 5.66 21.17
N LYS A 25 12.54 5.71 22.31
CA LYS A 25 11.90 4.52 22.89
C LYS A 25 10.86 3.92 21.94
N LEU A 26 9.98 4.76 21.41
CA LEU A 26 8.90 4.35 20.53
C LEU A 26 9.41 3.87 19.17
N MET A 27 10.47 4.48 18.62
CA MET A 27 11.14 3.98 17.41
C MET A 27 11.81 2.62 17.66
N GLY A 28 12.37 2.41 18.84
CA GLY A 28 12.83 1.08 19.28
C GLY A 28 11.71 0.05 19.22
N GLN A 29 10.54 0.36 19.79
CA GLN A 29 9.36 -0.52 19.76
C GLN A 29 8.80 -0.73 18.35
N ALA A 30 8.84 0.31 17.50
CA ALA A 30 8.46 0.23 16.09
C ALA A 30 9.32 -0.78 15.32
N SER A 31 10.56 -1.02 15.74
CA SER A 31 11.45 -2.01 15.10
C SER A 31 11.18 -3.47 15.52
N TYR A 32 10.33 -3.73 16.52
CA TYR A 32 10.11 -5.07 17.07
C TYR A 32 9.43 -6.04 16.12
N TRP A 33 8.91 -5.59 14.97
CA TRP A 33 8.46 -6.48 13.91
C TRP A 33 9.58 -7.45 13.47
N LYS A 34 10.85 -7.00 13.53
CA LYS A 34 12.04 -7.80 13.21
C LYS A 34 12.18 -9.02 14.11
N ASN A 35 11.67 -8.95 15.35
CA ASN A 35 11.68 -10.08 16.27
C ASN A 35 10.77 -11.21 15.80
N LEU A 36 9.81 -10.96 14.91
CA LEU A 36 8.87 -11.94 14.39
C LEU A 36 9.24 -12.40 12.97
N PHE A 37 10.25 -11.80 12.34
CA PHE A 37 10.69 -12.20 11.01
C PHE A 37 11.59 -13.44 11.11
N ASP A 38 11.13 -14.54 10.55
CA ASP A 38 11.90 -15.78 10.47
C ASP A 38 12.79 -15.74 9.21
N PRO A 39 14.14 -15.72 9.35
CA PRO A 39 15.04 -15.63 8.21
C PRO A 39 15.05 -16.87 7.31
N GLU A 40 14.66 -18.04 7.82
CA GLU A 40 14.60 -19.29 7.05
C GLU A 40 13.41 -19.27 6.09
N THR A 41 12.21 -19.01 6.63
CA THR A 41 10.98 -18.99 5.84
C THR A 41 10.72 -17.64 5.17
N ARG A 42 11.38 -16.58 5.64
CA ARG A 42 11.19 -15.18 5.23
C ARG A 42 9.76 -14.67 5.40
N PHE A 43 9.04 -15.21 6.38
CA PHE A 43 7.71 -14.74 6.77
C PHE A 43 7.77 -14.11 8.16
N ILE A 44 6.78 -13.30 8.47
CA ILE A 44 6.43 -13.09 9.86
C ILE A 44 5.87 -14.40 10.40
N ARG A 45 6.50 -14.93 11.44
CA ARG A 45 6.16 -16.21 12.08
C ARG A 45 5.92 -15.97 13.58
N PRO A 46 4.78 -16.41 14.14
CA PRO A 46 4.51 -16.29 15.57
C PRO A 46 5.62 -16.92 16.42
N ARG A 47 5.87 -16.33 17.59
CA ARG A 47 6.84 -16.82 18.58
C ARG A 47 6.16 -17.20 19.89
N LEU A 48 6.68 -18.23 20.51
CA LEU A 48 6.28 -18.71 21.83
C LEU A 48 6.90 -17.84 22.95
N PRO A 49 6.40 -17.93 24.19
CA PRO A 49 6.92 -17.13 25.31
C PRO A 49 8.41 -17.36 25.63
N ASP A 50 8.96 -18.52 25.26
CA ASP A 50 10.39 -18.85 25.40
C ASP A 50 11.26 -18.23 24.27
N GLY A 51 10.63 -17.64 23.26
CA GLY A 51 11.29 -17.00 22.13
C GLY A 51 11.47 -17.93 20.93
N GLU A 52 11.09 -19.19 20.98
CA GLU A 52 11.15 -20.05 19.78
C GLU A 52 10.03 -19.71 18.79
N PHE A 53 10.28 -19.91 17.51
CA PHE A 53 9.21 -19.82 16.50
C PHE A 53 8.28 -21.04 16.63
N ILE A 54 6.99 -20.85 16.36
CA ILE A 54 6.03 -21.97 16.36
C ILE A 54 6.46 -23.09 15.40
N GLU A 55 6.47 -24.36 15.83
CA GLU A 55 6.75 -25.52 14.98
C GLU A 55 5.61 -25.78 13.96
N ASP A 56 5.88 -26.64 12.96
CA ASP A 56 4.93 -27.02 11.89
C ASP A 56 4.22 -25.83 11.23
N PHE A 57 5.00 -24.80 10.90
CA PHE A 57 4.48 -23.53 10.39
C PHE A 57 3.93 -23.67 8.97
N ASP A 58 2.61 -23.56 8.85
CA ASP A 58 1.90 -23.38 7.60
C ASP A 58 1.59 -21.88 7.38
N PRO A 59 2.22 -21.22 6.40
CA PRO A 59 2.02 -19.78 6.16
C PRO A 59 0.62 -19.43 5.63
N LEU A 60 -0.18 -20.39 5.15
CA LEU A 60 -1.57 -20.20 4.72
C LEU A 60 -2.59 -20.39 5.84
N LYS A 61 -2.19 -21.01 6.95
CA LYS A 61 -3.10 -21.28 8.07
C LYS A 61 -3.61 -19.98 8.68
N ALA A 62 -4.88 -19.70 8.43
CA ALA A 62 -5.53 -18.52 8.98
C ALA A 62 -5.69 -18.63 10.51
N TRP A 63 -5.82 -17.48 11.18
CA TRP A 63 -6.09 -17.37 12.62
C TRP A 63 -5.00 -17.90 13.56
N TYR A 64 -3.86 -18.33 13.03
CA TYR A 64 -2.76 -18.83 13.85
C TYR A 64 -1.69 -17.76 14.05
N GLY A 65 -1.93 -16.89 15.04
CA GLY A 65 -1.07 -15.73 15.33
C GLY A 65 -1.33 -14.50 14.46
N PHE A 66 -2.40 -14.54 13.65
CA PHE A 66 -2.87 -13.46 12.79
C PHE A 66 -4.37 -13.25 12.99
N GLN A 67 -4.84 -12.01 12.91
CA GLN A 67 -6.26 -11.69 12.99
C GLN A 67 -6.85 -11.68 11.57
N GLU A 68 -7.82 -12.54 11.29
CA GLU A 68 -8.54 -12.60 10.00
C GLU A 68 -7.65 -12.85 8.77
N GLY A 69 -6.50 -13.48 8.96
CA GLY A 69 -5.58 -13.71 7.86
C GLY A 69 -4.52 -14.73 8.20
N ASN A 70 -3.50 -14.76 7.36
CA ASN A 70 -2.39 -15.70 7.41
C ASN A 70 -1.06 -14.97 7.22
N ALA A 71 0.05 -15.71 7.21
CA ALA A 71 1.38 -15.11 7.10
C ALA A 71 1.64 -14.48 5.73
N PHE A 72 1.06 -15.02 4.65
CA PHE A 72 1.15 -14.39 3.32
C PHE A 72 0.52 -13.01 3.29
N GLN A 73 -0.55 -12.77 4.05
CA GLN A 73 -1.22 -11.47 4.11
C GLN A 73 -0.48 -10.50 5.06
N TYR A 74 -0.11 -10.96 6.27
CA TYR A 74 0.45 -10.10 7.31
C TYR A 74 1.94 -9.80 7.20
N THR A 75 2.72 -10.60 6.48
CA THR A 75 4.18 -10.37 6.37
C THR A 75 4.53 -9.00 5.81
N TRP A 76 3.63 -8.43 5.01
CA TRP A 76 3.76 -7.12 4.40
C TRP A 76 3.37 -5.97 5.32
N TYR A 77 2.75 -6.24 6.48
CA TYR A 77 2.26 -5.22 7.40
C TYR A 77 3.39 -4.62 8.26
N VAL A 78 4.31 -3.97 7.57
CA VAL A 78 5.39 -3.16 8.13
C VAL A 78 5.42 -1.80 7.40
N PRO A 79 4.28 -1.08 7.32
CA PRO A 79 4.16 0.10 6.47
C PRO A 79 5.15 1.22 6.81
N HIS A 80 5.58 1.31 8.08
CA HIS A 80 6.57 2.29 8.53
C HIS A 80 8.01 1.93 8.19
N ASP A 81 8.34 0.70 7.80
CA ASP A 81 9.72 0.24 7.59
C ASP A 81 9.82 -0.77 6.43
N ILE A 82 9.33 -0.36 5.25
CA ILE A 82 9.28 -1.22 4.06
C ILE A 82 10.69 -1.48 3.53
N ALA A 83 11.58 -0.48 3.54
CA ALA A 83 12.99 -0.67 3.22
C ALA A 83 13.65 -1.73 4.11
N GLY A 84 13.35 -1.74 5.42
CA GLY A 84 13.82 -2.77 6.35
C GLY A 84 13.29 -4.16 6.00
N LEU A 85 12.01 -4.29 5.65
CA LEU A 85 11.42 -5.56 5.20
C LEU A 85 12.06 -6.05 3.90
N ILE A 86 12.26 -5.17 2.91
CA ILE A 86 12.97 -5.48 1.66
C ILE A 86 14.39 -5.95 1.95
N GLY A 87 15.10 -5.28 2.87
CA GLY A 87 16.45 -5.63 3.27
C GLY A 87 16.56 -7.03 3.89
N MET A 88 15.61 -7.41 4.75
CA MET A 88 15.60 -8.75 5.39
C MET A 88 15.10 -9.85 4.45
N MET A 89 14.12 -9.57 3.59
CA MET A 89 13.56 -10.55 2.66
C MET A 89 14.41 -10.77 1.41
N GLY A 90 15.17 -9.74 1.00
CA GLY A 90 15.83 -9.65 -0.29
C GLY A 90 14.87 -9.15 -1.39
N ARG A 91 15.29 -8.14 -2.14
CA ARG A 91 14.47 -7.44 -3.15
C ARG A 91 13.87 -8.37 -4.21
N ASP A 92 14.64 -9.35 -4.69
CA ASP A 92 14.15 -10.29 -5.71
C ASP A 92 13.04 -11.20 -5.16
N THR A 93 13.23 -11.74 -3.96
CA THR A 93 12.21 -12.55 -3.28
C THR A 93 10.98 -11.74 -2.91
N PHE A 94 11.16 -10.49 -2.49
CA PHE A 94 10.07 -9.55 -2.23
C PHE A 94 9.20 -9.36 -3.48
N ASN A 95 9.83 -9.01 -4.61
CA ASN A 95 9.14 -8.82 -5.88
C ASN A 95 8.48 -10.10 -6.39
N GLN A 96 9.18 -11.25 -6.33
CA GLN A 96 8.65 -12.54 -6.78
C GLN A 96 7.41 -12.95 -5.97
N ARG A 97 7.44 -12.78 -4.65
CA ARG A 97 6.31 -13.14 -3.78
C ARG A 97 5.12 -12.22 -3.96
N LEU A 98 5.32 -10.91 -4.08
CA LEU A 98 4.22 -9.99 -4.38
C LEU A 98 3.61 -10.28 -5.75
N GLU A 99 4.43 -10.51 -6.78
CA GLU A 99 3.91 -10.81 -8.12
C GLU A 99 3.13 -12.13 -8.13
N GLN A 100 3.67 -13.18 -7.51
CA GLN A 100 2.97 -14.45 -7.34
C GLN A 100 1.65 -14.29 -6.57
N MET A 101 1.65 -13.48 -5.52
CA MET A 101 0.45 -13.17 -4.74
C MET A 101 -0.66 -12.61 -5.62
N PHE A 102 -0.38 -11.55 -6.38
CA PHE A 102 -1.42 -10.89 -7.19
C PHE A 102 -1.84 -11.72 -8.40
N THR A 103 -0.91 -12.43 -9.05
CA THR A 103 -1.25 -13.37 -10.13
C THR A 103 -2.15 -14.50 -9.64
N ASP A 104 -1.97 -14.98 -8.41
CA ASP A 104 -2.88 -15.96 -7.83
C ASP A 104 -4.23 -15.35 -7.45
N ALA A 105 -4.21 -14.19 -6.78
CA ALA A 105 -5.41 -13.52 -6.30
C ALA A 105 -6.38 -13.12 -7.41
N GLN A 106 -5.87 -12.71 -8.58
CA GLN A 106 -6.72 -12.36 -9.72
C GLN A 106 -7.63 -13.52 -10.15
N LYS A 107 -7.20 -14.78 -9.96
CA LYS A 107 -8.01 -15.97 -10.30
C LYS A 107 -9.30 -16.08 -9.46
N SER A 108 -9.33 -15.46 -8.30
CA SER A 108 -10.50 -15.36 -7.41
C SER A 108 -10.99 -13.92 -7.27
N VAL A 109 -10.77 -13.12 -8.31
CA VAL A 109 -11.20 -11.72 -8.38
C VAL A 109 -10.70 -10.92 -7.17
N PHE A 110 -9.45 -11.18 -6.76
CA PHE A 110 -8.77 -10.56 -5.61
C PHE A 110 -9.40 -10.81 -4.23
N GLY A 111 -10.39 -11.70 -4.10
CA GLY A 111 -11.01 -12.07 -2.83
C GLY A 111 -11.22 -13.58 -2.67
N GLY A 112 -12.29 -13.98 -2.00
CA GLY A 112 -12.72 -15.39 -1.86
C GLY A 112 -13.34 -16.01 -3.12
N GLY A 113 -13.33 -15.34 -4.27
CA GLY A 113 -14.14 -15.69 -5.43
C GLY A 113 -15.56 -15.13 -5.29
N GLU A 114 -16.57 -15.89 -5.69
CA GLU A 114 -17.99 -15.48 -5.57
C GLU A 114 -18.65 -15.99 -4.27
N GLU A 115 -17.85 -16.44 -3.30
CA GLU A 115 -18.36 -16.95 -2.02
C GLU A 115 -18.90 -15.80 -1.15
N ILE A 116 -20.19 -15.89 -0.78
CA ILE A 116 -20.88 -14.89 0.04
C ILE A 116 -20.66 -15.18 1.53
N HIS A 117 -19.49 -14.82 2.04
CA HIS A 117 -19.11 -14.98 3.45
C HIS A 117 -18.03 -13.96 3.81
N SER A 118 -18.18 -13.23 4.92
CA SER A 118 -17.28 -12.11 5.30
C SER A 118 -15.82 -12.52 5.48
N PHE A 119 -15.54 -13.80 5.74
CA PHE A 119 -14.17 -14.33 5.84
C PHE A 119 -13.72 -15.12 4.61
N SER A 120 -14.43 -15.03 3.48
CA SER A 120 -13.98 -15.70 2.25
C SER A 120 -12.68 -15.05 1.77
N GLY A 121 -11.65 -15.86 1.54
CA GLY A 121 -10.32 -15.38 1.11
C GLY A 121 -9.24 -15.32 2.20
N ILE A 122 -9.54 -15.58 3.48
CA ILE A 122 -8.52 -15.53 4.56
C ILE A 122 -7.43 -16.60 4.43
N GLU A 123 -7.68 -17.68 3.69
CA GLU A 123 -6.71 -18.75 3.36
C GLU A 123 -6.08 -18.55 1.97
N LYS A 124 -6.21 -17.36 1.37
CA LYS A 124 -5.56 -16.99 0.10
C LYS A 124 -4.30 -16.19 0.36
N LEU A 125 -3.44 -16.07 -0.66
CA LEU A 125 -2.24 -15.23 -0.59
C LEU A 125 -2.58 -13.75 -0.39
N TYR A 126 -3.70 -13.30 -0.95
CA TYR A 126 -4.22 -11.94 -0.85
C TYR A 126 -5.74 -11.97 -0.79
N ASN A 127 -6.30 -11.09 0.02
CA ASN A 127 -7.73 -10.81 0.05
C ASN A 127 -7.93 -9.29 0.09
N HIS A 128 -8.39 -8.69 -1.01
CA HIS A 128 -8.64 -7.25 -1.09
C HIS A 128 -9.80 -6.82 -0.18
N GLY A 129 -10.73 -7.71 0.13
CA GLY A 129 -11.82 -7.43 1.05
C GLY A 129 -11.39 -7.32 2.52
N ASN A 130 -10.10 -7.55 2.82
CA ASN A 130 -9.58 -7.51 4.17
C ASN A 130 -8.45 -6.47 4.34
N GLN A 131 -8.50 -5.71 5.43
CA GLN A 131 -7.68 -4.51 5.67
C GLN A 131 -6.17 -4.74 5.68
N PRO A 132 -5.63 -5.86 6.24
CA PRO A 132 -4.20 -6.10 6.28
C PRO A 132 -3.55 -6.18 4.89
N CYS A 133 -4.33 -6.37 3.83
CA CYS A 133 -3.85 -6.51 2.46
C CYS A 133 -3.86 -5.20 1.66
N LEU A 134 -4.62 -4.18 2.09
CA LEU A 134 -4.98 -3.05 1.23
C LEU A 134 -3.79 -2.22 0.74
N HIS A 135 -2.67 -2.22 1.47
CA HIS A 135 -1.45 -1.51 1.07
C HIS A 135 -0.51 -2.35 0.19
N ASN A 136 -0.69 -3.68 0.12
CA ASN A 136 0.21 -4.59 -0.61
C ASN A 136 0.46 -4.21 -2.09
N PRO A 137 -0.53 -3.80 -2.91
CA PRO A 137 -0.27 -3.50 -4.32
C PRO A 137 0.64 -2.28 -4.50
N TRP A 138 0.72 -1.41 -3.50
CA TRP A 138 1.54 -0.21 -3.50
C TRP A 138 3.01 -0.47 -3.15
N LEU A 139 3.32 -1.68 -2.67
CA LEU A 139 4.67 -2.04 -2.22
C LEU A 139 5.67 -2.18 -3.38
N PHE A 140 5.22 -2.38 -4.63
CA PHE A 140 6.13 -2.38 -5.77
C PHE A 140 6.81 -1.02 -6.02
N ASN A 141 6.18 0.09 -5.60
CA ASN A 141 6.80 1.41 -5.63
C ASN A 141 8.06 1.48 -4.73
N TYR A 142 8.08 0.74 -3.63
CA TYR A 142 9.23 0.67 -2.72
C TYR A 142 10.32 -0.30 -3.20
N SER A 143 9.93 -1.33 -3.96
CA SER A 143 10.87 -2.35 -4.46
C SER A 143 11.40 -2.09 -5.86
N GLY A 144 11.06 -0.94 -6.47
CA GLY A 144 11.62 -0.49 -7.75
C GLY A 144 10.89 -1.03 -8.99
N LYS A 145 9.62 -1.45 -8.85
CA LYS A 145 8.77 -1.92 -9.97
C LYS A 145 7.42 -1.18 -10.02
N PRO A 146 7.39 0.17 -10.09
CA PRO A 146 6.15 0.94 -9.98
C PRO A 146 5.08 0.58 -11.03
N TRP A 147 5.48 0.09 -12.21
CA TRP A 147 4.54 -0.41 -13.22
C TRP A 147 3.70 -1.61 -12.75
N LEU A 148 4.20 -2.41 -11.80
CA LEU A 148 3.41 -3.48 -11.18
C LEU A 148 2.39 -2.92 -10.19
N THR A 149 2.70 -1.85 -9.44
CA THR A 149 1.67 -1.14 -8.65
C THR A 149 0.56 -0.65 -9.57
N GLN A 150 0.91 0.03 -10.67
CA GLN A 150 -0.05 0.56 -11.64
C GLN A 150 -0.95 -0.56 -12.21
N LYS A 151 -0.36 -1.68 -12.61
CA LYS A 151 -1.08 -2.86 -13.12
C LYS A 151 -2.09 -3.38 -12.10
N TRP A 152 -1.65 -3.64 -10.88
CA TRP A 152 -2.49 -4.31 -9.89
C TRP A 152 -3.53 -3.38 -9.27
N THR A 153 -3.23 -2.11 -9.02
CA THR A 153 -4.26 -1.15 -8.57
C THR A 153 -5.34 -0.97 -9.62
N ARG A 154 -4.98 -0.91 -10.91
CA ARG A 154 -5.94 -0.82 -12.02
C ARG A 154 -6.82 -2.08 -12.09
N ALA A 155 -6.21 -3.26 -12.03
CA ALA A 155 -6.93 -4.53 -12.10
C ALA A 155 -7.91 -4.67 -10.93
N ILE A 156 -7.46 -4.39 -9.70
CA ILE A 156 -8.31 -4.43 -8.51
C ILE A 156 -9.51 -3.49 -8.65
N CYS A 157 -9.29 -2.23 -9.02
CA CYS A 157 -10.37 -1.27 -9.23
C CYS A 157 -11.40 -1.72 -10.29
N ASN A 158 -10.94 -2.38 -11.36
CA ASN A 158 -11.80 -2.80 -12.46
C ASN A 158 -12.51 -4.12 -12.21
N GLU A 159 -11.91 -5.02 -11.43
CA GLU A 159 -12.33 -6.42 -11.31
C GLU A 159 -12.98 -6.73 -9.96
N PHE A 160 -12.46 -6.18 -8.84
CA PHE A 160 -12.98 -6.47 -7.50
C PHE A 160 -14.18 -5.59 -7.12
N TYR A 161 -14.23 -4.35 -7.62
CA TYR A 161 -15.30 -3.42 -7.31
C TYR A 161 -16.37 -3.44 -8.40
N GLY A 162 -17.61 -3.26 -7.97
CA GLY A 162 -18.78 -3.27 -8.85
C GLY A 162 -19.76 -2.15 -8.53
N THR A 163 -20.83 -2.11 -9.30
CA THR A 163 -21.98 -1.22 -9.03
C THR A 163 -23.23 -2.01 -8.63
N GLU A 164 -23.15 -3.33 -8.68
CA GLU A 164 -24.21 -4.25 -8.33
C GLU A 164 -24.24 -4.52 -6.82
N PRO A 165 -25.44 -4.75 -6.22
CA PRO A 165 -25.57 -4.96 -4.78
C PRO A 165 -24.70 -6.09 -4.18
N LEU A 166 -24.36 -7.11 -4.97
CA LEU A 166 -23.55 -8.26 -4.52
C LEU A 166 -22.04 -8.07 -4.72
N HIS A 167 -21.63 -7.09 -5.55
CA HIS A 167 -20.25 -6.93 -6.01
C HIS A 167 -19.67 -5.55 -5.66
N GLY A 168 -20.45 -4.65 -5.06
CA GLY A 168 -20.05 -3.27 -4.78
C GLY A 168 -18.63 -3.12 -4.20
N TYR A 169 -18.27 -3.99 -3.24
CA TYR A 169 -16.95 -4.03 -2.61
C TYR A 169 -16.39 -5.47 -2.60
N GLY A 170 -16.54 -6.17 -3.73
CA GLY A 170 -16.23 -7.59 -3.83
C GLY A 170 -17.40 -8.47 -3.39
N TYR A 171 -17.33 -9.75 -3.76
CA TYR A 171 -18.37 -10.71 -3.42
C TYR A 171 -18.25 -11.14 -1.96
N GLY A 172 -19.31 -10.89 -1.19
CA GLY A 172 -19.43 -11.38 0.20
C GLY A 172 -18.52 -10.72 1.22
N GLN A 173 -17.81 -9.64 0.84
CA GLN A 173 -16.89 -8.91 1.73
C GLN A 173 -17.62 -7.79 2.47
N ASP A 174 -17.08 -7.41 3.63
CA ASP A 174 -17.58 -6.29 4.41
C ASP A 174 -17.01 -4.97 3.86
N GLU A 175 -17.81 -3.90 3.84
CA GLU A 175 -17.36 -2.57 3.37
C GLU A 175 -16.44 -1.86 4.38
N ASP A 176 -16.60 -2.23 5.65
CA ASP A 176 -15.85 -1.75 6.82
C ASP A 176 -15.84 -0.24 7.00
N GLN A 177 -17.04 0.33 7.07
CA GLN A 177 -17.31 1.68 7.60
C GLN A 177 -16.59 2.79 6.81
N GLY A 178 -16.47 2.62 5.50
CA GLY A 178 -15.78 3.54 4.60
C GLY A 178 -14.41 3.06 4.13
N GLN A 179 -13.88 1.95 4.67
CA GLN A 179 -12.50 1.52 4.41
C GLN A 179 -12.29 1.06 2.96
N LEU A 180 -13.14 0.16 2.44
CA LEU A 180 -13.03 -0.28 1.04
C LEU A 180 -13.45 0.82 0.06
N GLY A 181 -14.52 1.55 0.37
CA GLY A 181 -14.95 2.69 -0.43
C GLY A 181 -13.88 3.78 -0.56
N ALA A 182 -13.23 4.15 0.55
CA ALA A 182 -12.13 5.12 0.54
C ALA A 182 -10.92 4.59 -0.21
N TRP A 183 -10.59 3.30 -0.07
CA TRP A 183 -9.50 2.70 -0.85
C TRP A 183 -9.76 2.83 -2.35
N TYR A 184 -10.97 2.50 -2.82
CA TYR A 184 -11.34 2.65 -4.23
C TYR A 184 -11.19 4.09 -4.69
N VAL A 185 -11.71 5.07 -3.94
CA VAL A 185 -11.60 6.49 -4.29
C VAL A 185 -10.13 6.91 -4.42
N MET A 186 -9.29 6.55 -3.46
CA MET A 186 -7.86 6.86 -3.48
C MET A 186 -7.15 6.20 -4.67
N ALA A 187 -7.31 4.89 -4.85
CA ALA A 187 -6.71 4.14 -5.94
C ALA A 187 -7.19 4.63 -7.33
N ALA A 188 -8.47 4.99 -7.45
CA ALA A 188 -9.05 5.53 -8.68
C ALA A 188 -8.50 6.92 -9.02
N MET A 189 -8.07 7.70 -8.03
CA MET A 189 -7.29 8.93 -8.25
C MET A 189 -5.84 8.65 -8.63
N GLY A 190 -5.38 7.41 -8.49
CA GLY A 190 -3.99 7.01 -8.68
C GLY A 190 -3.08 7.42 -7.53
N LEU A 191 -3.63 7.66 -6.32
CA LEU A 191 -2.87 8.11 -5.15
C LEU A 191 -3.14 7.19 -3.95
N PHE A 192 -2.12 6.90 -3.16
CA PHE A 192 -2.27 6.23 -1.87
C PHE A 192 -1.07 6.53 -0.97
N ASP A 193 -1.25 6.44 0.35
CA ASP A 193 -0.13 6.51 1.30
C ASP A 193 -0.08 5.22 2.12
N VAL A 194 0.91 4.38 1.84
CA VAL A 194 1.15 3.13 2.58
C VAL A 194 1.36 3.38 4.08
N GLN A 195 1.91 4.54 4.46
CA GLN A 195 2.15 4.89 5.85
C GLN A 195 0.94 5.54 6.53
N GLY A 196 -0.21 5.61 5.86
CA GLY A 196 -1.45 6.13 6.43
C GLY A 196 -1.33 7.56 6.96
N HIS A 197 -0.47 8.38 6.34
CA HIS A 197 -0.15 9.74 6.74
C HIS A 197 0.46 9.90 8.15
N THR A 198 1.01 8.84 8.71
CA THR A 198 1.61 8.87 10.06
C THR A 198 3.02 9.45 10.09
N ALA A 199 3.78 9.37 8.99
CA ALA A 199 5.11 9.95 8.88
C ALA A 199 5.09 11.47 9.09
N ALA A 200 6.20 12.05 9.60
CA ALA A 200 6.30 13.50 9.80
C ALA A 200 6.12 14.29 8.48
N ASN A 201 6.60 13.74 7.37
CA ASN A 201 6.37 14.25 6.02
C ASN A 201 5.66 13.18 5.18
N PRO A 202 4.32 13.10 5.24
CA PRO A 202 3.56 12.12 4.48
C PRO A 202 3.77 12.27 2.97
N THR A 203 3.66 11.16 2.25
CA THR A 203 3.78 11.12 0.79
C THR A 203 2.55 10.48 0.18
N PHE A 204 2.25 10.79 -1.08
CA PHE A 204 1.35 9.99 -1.90
C PHE A 204 2.19 9.24 -2.91
N GLN A 205 2.06 7.93 -2.93
CA GLN A 205 2.61 7.05 -3.96
C GLN A 205 1.63 6.92 -5.13
N PHE A 206 2.16 6.74 -6.33
CA PHE A 206 1.40 6.74 -7.57
C PHE A 206 0.97 5.33 -7.98
N GLY A 207 -0.29 5.21 -8.37
CA GLY A 207 -0.91 4.03 -8.97
C GLY A 207 -1.29 4.31 -10.42
N SER A 208 -2.41 3.77 -10.89
CA SER A 208 -2.94 4.03 -12.24
C SER A 208 -4.31 4.72 -12.15
N PRO A 209 -4.41 6.04 -12.40
CA PRO A 209 -5.67 6.77 -12.26
C PRO A 209 -6.75 6.27 -13.23
N LEU A 210 -8.00 6.11 -12.77
CA LEU A 210 -9.09 5.62 -13.62
C LEU A 210 -9.64 6.67 -14.58
N PHE A 211 -9.68 7.93 -14.15
CA PHE A 211 -10.38 9.01 -14.83
C PHE A 211 -9.43 9.94 -15.59
N ASP A 212 -9.97 10.59 -16.62
CA ASP A 212 -9.22 11.58 -17.42
C ASP A 212 -8.95 12.86 -16.65
N THR A 213 -9.88 13.25 -15.78
CA THR A 213 -9.76 14.45 -14.96
C THR A 213 -10.46 14.26 -13.62
N ILE A 214 -9.76 14.56 -12.54
CA ILE A 214 -10.27 14.63 -11.18
C ILE A 214 -9.93 16.02 -10.64
N VAL A 215 -10.91 16.69 -10.04
CA VAL A 215 -10.71 17.99 -9.40
C VAL A 215 -11.10 17.90 -7.94
N ILE A 216 -10.13 18.14 -7.07
CA ILE A 216 -10.29 18.15 -5.62
C ILE A 216 -10.33 19.59 -5.15
N GLU A 217 -11.40 19.97 -4.43
CA GLU A 217 -11.46 21.25 -3.74
C GLU A 217 -10.76 21.13 -2.39
N LEU A 218 -9.67 21.86 -2.22
CA LEU A 218 -8.86 21.84 -1.01
C LEU A 218 -9.48 22.75 0.04
N ASN A 219 -9.47 22.30 1.30
CA ASN A 219 -10.00 23.09 2.40
C ASN A 219 -9.04 24.24 2.73
N THR A 220 -9.43 25.45 2.32
CA THR A 220 -8.66 26.69 2.51
C THR A 220 -8.45 27.11 3.98
N ALA A 221 -9.16 26.48 4.93
CA ALA A 221 -8.87 26.67 6.36
C ALA A 221 -7.56 26.00 6.78
N TYR A 222 -7.10 24.97 6.05
CA TYR A 222 -5.92 24.18 6.39
C TYR A 222 -4.81 24.27 5.34
N TYR A 223 -5.14 24.51 4.07
CA TYR A 223 -4.18 24.49 2.97
C TYR A 223 -4.21 25.78 2.15
N PRO A 224 -3.05 26.24 1.65
CA PRO A 224 -2.98 27.44 0.83
C PRO A 224 -3.57 27.23 -0.57
N GLY A 225 -3.54 26.01 -1.08
CA GLY A 225 -4.15 25.64 -2.35
C GLY A 225 -5.66 25.67 -2.28
N LYS A 226 -6.31 26.13 -3.36
CA LYS A 226 -7.78 26.10 -3.49
C LYS A 226 -8.28 24.84 -4.18
N LYS A 227 -7.55 24.38 -5.20
CA LYS A 227 -7.92 23.23 -6.03
C LYS A 227 -6.67 22.47 -6.45
N LEU A 228 -6.78 21.15 -6.49
CA LEU A 228 -5.84 20.24 -7.12
C LEU A 228 -6.55 19.53 -8.26
N ALA A 229 -6.03 19.64 -9.47
CA ALA A 229 -6.46 18.85 -10.62
C ALA A 229 -5.48 17.69 -10.83
N ILE A 230 -6.00 16.48 -11.00
CA ILE A 230 -5.25 15.32 -11.46
C ILE A 230 -5.78 15.02 -12.86
N GLU A 231 -4.90 15.09 -13.85
CA GLU A 231 -5.26 14.86 -15.25
C GLU A 231 -4.43 13.73 -15.82
N THR A 232 -5.03 12.96 -16.72
CA THR A 232 -4.32 11.96 -17.49
C THR A 232 -4.38 12.30 -18.98
N VAL A 233 -3.30 12.00 -19.68
CA VAL A 233 -3.19 12.14 -21.14
C VAL A 233 -3.08 10.74 -21.72
N ASN A 234 -3.86 10.45 -22.77
CA ASN A 234 -3.96 9.12 -23.40
C ASN A 234 -4.45 7.98 -22.49
N ASN A 235 -5.19 8.28 -21.41
CA ASN A 235 -5.82 7.24 -20.60
C ASN A 235 -6.89 6.50 -21.41
N ALA A 236 -6.83 5.17 -21.37
CA ALA A 236 -7.73 4.28 -22.10
C ALA A 236 -7.67 2.89 -21.45
N PRO A 237 -8.63 1.99 -21.70
CA PRO A 237 -8.59 0.62 -21.18
C PRO A 237 -7.29 -0.14 -21.48
N GLY A 238 -6.61 0.18 -22.59
CA GLY A 238 -5.32 -0.39 -22.96
C GLY A 238 -4.10 0.42 -22.49
N ASN A 239 -4.28 1.62 -21.94
CA ASN A 239 -3.21 2.55 -21.57
C ASN A 239 -3.20 2.80 -20.06
N ALA A 240 -2.83 1.78 -19.29
CA ALA A 240 -2.84 1.83 -17.82
C ALA A 240 -1.47 2.15 -17.19
N CYS A 241 -0.41 2.30 -17.98
CA CYS A 241 0.95 2.50 -17.48
C CYS A 241 1.37 3.97 -17.57
N ILE A 242 1.83 4.56 -16.48
CA ILE A 242 2.40 5.91 -16.46
C ILE A 242 3.75 5.90 -17.20
N GLN A 243 3.87 6.78 -18.18
CA GLN A 243 5.09 7.00 -18.96
C GLN A 243 5.90 8.16 -18.39
N SER A 244 5.23 9.20 -17.90
CA SER A 244 5.82 10.32 -17.16
C SER A 244 4.75 11.01 -16.31
N ALA A 245 5.19 11.81 -15.33
CA ALA A 245 4.31 12.66 -14.54
C ALA A 245 4.91 14.06 -14.37
N SER A 246 4.06 15.06 -14.17
CA SER A 246 4.49 16.42 -13.84
C SER A 246 3.55 17.08 -12.83
N LEU A 247 4.08 17.93 -11.95
CA LEU A 247 3.30 18.81 -11.09
C LEU A 247 3.55 20.26 -11.53
N ASN A 248 2.50 20.96 -11.95
CA ASN A 248 2.56 22.35 -12.42
C ASN A 248 3.58 22.59 -13.56
N GLY A 249 3.82 21.56 -14.38
CA GLY A 249 4.78 21.59 -15.48
C GLY A 249 6.18 21.07 -15.12
N ASP A 250 6.49 20.90 -13.84
CA ASP A 250 7.76 20.34 -13.40
C ASP A 250 7.72 18.81 -13.45
N LEU A 251 8.64 18.19 -14.19
CA LEU A 251 8.71 16.75 -14.34
C LEU A 251 9.02 16.06 -13.00
N LEU A 252 8.32 14.95 -12.75
CA LEU A 252 8.55 14.09 -11.61
C LEU A 252 9.29 12.83 -12.07
N GLU A 253 10.47 12.60 -11.53
CA GLU A 253 11.27 11.39 -11.76
C GLU A 253 10.93 10.26 -10.76
N ARG A 254 10.10 10.56 -9.76
CA ARG A 254 9.71 9.66 -8.67
C ARG A 254 8.28 9.17 -8.84
N CYS A 255 8.00 7.93 -8.42
CA CYS A 255 6.65 7.36 -8.37
C CYS A 255 5.84 7.79 -7.13
N TRP A 256 6.22 8.90 -6.51
CA TRP A 256 5.59 9.45 -5.32
C TRP A 256 5.87 10.95 -5.21
N ILE A 257 5.09 11.62 -4.36
CA ILE A 257 5.27 13.04 -4.08
C ILE A 257 4.92 13.36 -2.62
N GLU A 258 5.58 14.34 -2.03
CA GLU A 258 5.25 14.84 -0.70
C GLU A 258 3.82 15.40 -0.69
N ARG A 259 3.03 15.01 0.31
CA ARG A 259 1.63 15.47 0.45
C ARG A 259 1.54 17.00 0.48
N SER A 260 2.49 17.66 1.14
CA SER A 260 2.54 19.12 1.24
C SER A 260 2.55 19.79 -0.15
N LYS A 261 3.23 19.21 -1.14
CA LYS A 261 3.27 19.73 -2.51
C LYS A 261 1.92 19.66 -3.20
N LEU A 262 1.17 18.58 -3.00
CA LEU A 262 -0.20 18.49 -3.52
C LEU A 262 -1.16 19.45 -2.82
N MET A 263 -0.94 19.76 -1.54
CA MET A 263 -1.75 20.71 -0.78
C MET A 263 -1.52 22.19 -1.17
N GLU A 264 -0.44 22.49 -1.90
CA GLU A 264 -0.24 23.80 -2.55
C GLU A 264 -1.25 23.99 -3.72
N GLY A 265 -1.89 22.91 -4.19
CA GLY A 265 -2.84 22.90 -5.29
C GLY A 265 -2.15 22.90 -6.66
N GLY A 266 -2.92 23.22 -7.70
CA GLY A 266 -2.43 23.23 -9.07
C GLY A 266 -2.80 21.96 -9.83
N LYS A 267 -1.89 21.45 -10.66
CA LYS A 267 -2.17 20.39 -11.64
C LYS A 267 -1.10 19.31 -11.65
N LEU A 268 -1.49 18.09 -11.30
CA LEU A 268 -0.72 16.86 -11.48
C LEU A 268 -1.15 16.20 -12.79
N VAL A 269 -0.22 15.99 -13.71
CA VAL A 269 -0.49 15.37 -15.03
C VAL A 269 0.25 14.06 -15.14
N PHE A 270 -0.45 13.01 -15.58
CA PHE A 270 0.13 11.72 -15.94
C PHE A 270 0.01 11.48 -17.45
N GLU A 271 1.12 11.22 -18.11
CA GLU A 271 1.13 10.72 -19.50
C GLU A 271 0.99 9.20 -19.46
N MET A 272 -0.09 8.65 -20.00
CA MET A 272 -0.40 7.22 -19.97
C MET A 272 0.03 6.52 -21.26
N GLY A 273 0.34 5.24 -21.16
CA GLY A 273 0.76 4.40 -22.29
C GLY A 273 0.42 2.92 -22.10
N PRO A 274 0.49 2.13 -23.19
CA PRO A 274 0.06 0.74 -23.17
C PRO A 274 1.09 -0.23 -22.61
N ALA A 275 2.37 0.13 -22.63
CA ALA A 275 3.45 -0.70 -22.13
C ALA A 275 4.03 -0.12 -20.83
N PRO A 276 4.52 -0.97 -19.91
CA PRO A 276 5.31 -0.52 -18.76
C PRO A 276 6.48 0.37 -19.20
N ASN A 277 6.65 1.51 -18.53
CA ASN A 277 7.91 2.24 -18.55
C ASN A 277 8.76 1.73 -17.37
N GLU A 278 9.73 0.86 -17.67
CA GLU A 278 10.58 0.25 -16.63
C GLU A 278 11.68 1.19 -16.11
N ASP A 279 11.86 2.36 -16.73
CA ASP A 279 12.86 3.34 -16.34
C ASP A 279 12.29 4.44 -15.43
N TRP A 280 10.99 4.74 -15.53
CA TRP A 280 10.38 5.84 -14.77
C TRP A 280 10.03 5.45 -13.34
N GLY A 281 10.37 6.31 -12.37
CA GLY A 281 9.96 6.16 -10.97
C GLY A 281 10.70 5.05 -10.21
N THR A 282 11.80 4.51 -10.74
CA THR A 282 12.56 3.40 -10.15
C THR A 282 13.73 3.82 -9.27
N GLY A 283 14.29 5.01 -9.51
CA GLY A 283 15.57 5.43 -8.92
C GLY A 283 15.51 5.89 -7.45
N ALA A 284 14.35 6.33 -6.97
CA ALA A 284 14.17 6.80 -5.60
C ALA A 284 12.85 6.29 -5.03
N PRO A 285 12.87 5.25 -4.17
CA PRO A 285 11.67 4.72 -3.55
C PRO A 285 11.03 5.74 -2.60
N PRO A 286 9.75 5.57 -2.22
CA PRO A 286 9.15 6.37 -1.17
C PRO A 286 9.88 6.15 0.18
N PRO A 287 9.91 7.18 1.05
CA PRO A 287 10.68 7.13 2.30
C PRO A 287 10.20 6.03 3.24
N SER A 288 11.12 5.39 3.96
CA SER A 288 10.84 4.41 5.01
C SER A 288 11.50 4.82 6.32
N GLY A 289 10.93 4.44 7.47
CA GLY A 289 11.41 4.84 8.79
C GLY A 289 12.79 4.28 9.20
N SER A 290 13.38 3.35 8.45
CA SER A 290 14.78 2.93 8.62
C SER A 290 15.78 3.80 7.86
N GLU A 291 15.29 4.71 7.01
CA GLU A 291 16.08 5.67 6.24
C GLU A 291 16.07 7.09 6.89
N ASP A 292 15.28 7.27 7.95
CA ASP A 292 15.08 8.52 8.72
C ASP A 292 15.97 8.65 9.98
#